data_AF-A0A538IPY3-F1
#
_entry.id   AF-A0A538IPY3-F1
#
_cell.length_a   1.000
_cell.length_b   1.000
_cell.length_c   1.000
_cell.angle_alpha   90.00
_cell.angle_beta   90.00
_cell.angle_gamma   90.00
#
_symmetry.space_group_name_H-M   'P 1'
#
loop_
_entity.id
_entity.type
_entity.pdbx_description
1 polymer ?
#
loop_
_entity_poly.entity_id
_entity_poly.type
_entity_poly.pdbx_seq_one_letter_code
_entity_poly.pdbx_strand_id
1 'polypeptide(L)'
;AVARFVREMGGSRRAQLLVAALALNIPVVRSDFFYGQIDGLLLLLFVEGWIALRHNKERRAGLLLGALTALKLFPVLMVIPLLRMHKSRAIAWMIASAIALSLAGSAIVGLHATHTFLFTGSPANTRFWITQPGNLSLLSLPFRWLTKSYWMSPAISAPTVAFVLATMIALAGLFALSKTPAFLSNDLYWAAVPWLLLLSPLSWEIYIVLVIPLAFILLRRSSALRSTRVVVVVGTILTLMGRVVADAMIHAGVSGLSIPVQVLGYSLPMYGLLMIVFCEWRRVDPIGPPTRELAAVR
;
A
#
# COMPACT_ATOMS: atom_id res chain seq x y z
N ALA A 1 1.12 14.24 8.12
CA ALA A 1 -0.04 13.35 7.88
C ALA A 1 -0.49 12.60 9.14
N VAL A 2 0.37 11.81 9.79
CA VAL A 2 -0.02 10.95 10.93
C VAL A 2 -0.62 11.71 12.12
N ALA A 3 -0.07 12.88 12.50
CA ALA A 3 -0.66 13.73 13.53
C ALA A 3 -2.13 14.12 13.23
N ARG A 4 -2.41 14.44 11.97
CA ARG A 4 -3.76 14.81 11.51
C ARG A 4 -4.72 13.62 11.57
N PHE A 5 -4.23 12.45 11.18
CA PHE A 5 -4.96 11.20 11.34
C PHE A 5 -5.31 10.90 12.81
N VAL A 6 -4.34 11.01 13.72
CA VAL A 6 -4.57 10.80 15.16
C VAL A 6 -5.58 11.80 15.73
N ARG A 7 -5.53 13.06 15.31
CA ARG A 7 -6.52 14.08 15.70
C ARG A 7 -7.94 13.69 15.28
N GLU A 8 -8.10 13.25 14.04
CA GLU A 8 -9.40 12.81 13.51
C GLU A 8 -9.95 11.57 14.23
N MET A 9 -9.07 10.77 14.81
CA MET A 9 -9.42 9.62 15.65
C MET A 9 -9.71 9.99 17.13
N GLY A 10 -9.83 11.29 17.44
CA GLY A 10 -10.11 11.80 18.78
C GLY A 10 -8.87 11.92 19.68
N GLY A 11 -7.66 11.80 19.13
CA GLY A 11 -6.42 11.85 19.91
C GLY A 11 -6.06 13.25 20.40
N SER A 12 -5.57 13.35 21.64
CA SER A 12 -5.10 14.61 22.24
C SER A 12 -3.90 15.21 21.48
N ARG A 13 -3.65 16.52 21.65
CA ARG A 13 -2.48 17.18 21.04
C ARG A 13 -1.15 16.51 21.42
N ARG A 14 -1.04 16.04 22.67
CA ARG A 14 0.14 15.28 23.14
C ARG A 14 0.31 13.97 22.37
N ALA A 15 -0.77 13.21 22.19
CA ALA A 15 -0.75 11.97 21.40
C ALA A 15 -0.38 12.23 19.93
N GLN A 16 -0.89 13.31 19.33
CA GLN A 16 -0.55 13.70 17.96
C GLN A 16 0.95 13.97 17.81
N LEU A 17 1.55 14.74 18.72
CA LEU A 17 2.98 15.05 18.72
C LEU A 17 3.82 13.80 18.97
N LEU A 18 3.44 12.98 19.94
CA LEU A 18 4.14 11.73 20.24
C LEU A 18 4.13 10.78 19.06
N VAL A 19 2.97 10.53 18.45
CA VAL A 19 2.87 9.63 17.30
C VAL A 19 3.61 10.20 16.09
N ALA A 20 3.58 11.52 15.87
CA ALA A 20 4.38 12.14 14.82
C ALA A 20 5.89 11.96 15.05
N ALA A 21 6.38 12.19 16.26
CA ALA A 21 7.78 11.99 16.62
C ALA A 21 8.20 10.52 16.49
N LEU A 22 7.36 9.58 16.95
CA LEU A 22 7.62 8.15 16.79
C LEU A 22 7.59 7.73 15.32
N ALA A 23 6.69 8.29 14.51
CA ALA A 23 6.62 7.98 13.08
C ALA A 23 7.93 8.32 12.34
N LEU A 24 8.61 9.42 12.71
CA LEU A 24 9.91 9.79 12.15
C LEU A 24 11.02 8.77 12.45
N ASN A 25 10.84 7.94 13.49
CA ASN A 25 11.80 6.90 13.86
C ASN A 25 11.51 5.55 13.17
N ILE A 26 10.37 5.43 12.47
CA ILE A 26 10.05 4.22 11.71
C ILE A 26 11.05 4.09 10.55
N PRO A 27 11.72 2.93 10.36
CA PRO A 27 12.71 2.75 9.30
C PRO A 27 12.21 3.17 7.91
N VAL A 28 11.02 2.74 7.49
CA VAL A 28 10.47 3.08 6.17
C VAL A 28 10.26 4.59 5.97
N VAL A 29 9.96 5.35 7.03
CA VAL A 29 9.83 6.81 6.96
C VAL A 29 11.19 7.47 6.77
N ARG A 30 12.22 6.98 7.47
CA ARG A 30 13.59 7.46 7.27
C ARG A 30 14.10 7.15 5.87
N SER A 31 13.78 5.97 5.33
CA SER A 31 14.11 5.61 3.95
C SER A 31 13.42 6.52 2.93
N ASP A 32 12.14 6.87 3.14
CA ASP A 32 11.42 7.84 2.28
C ASP A 32 12.17 9.17 2.19
N PHE A 33 12.59 9.72 3.35
CA PHE A 33 13.41 10.95 3.38
C PHE A 33 14.79 10.77 2.78
N PHE A 34 15.48 9.66 3.08
CA PHE A 34 16.83 9.39 2.59
C PHE A 34 16.88 9.29 1.05
N TYR A 35 15.88 8.65 0.44
CA TYR A 35 15.79 8.50 -1.02
C TYR A 35 15.05 9.65 -1.71
N GLY A 36 14.71 10.73 -0.99
CA GLY A 36 14.01 11.90 -1.54
C GLY A 36 12.66 11.56 -2.17
N GLN A 37 11.95 10.58 -1.61
CA GLN A 37 10.71 10.06 -2.17
C GLN A 37 9.52 10.93 -1.77
N ILE A 38 8.42 10.77 -2.50
CA ILE A 38 7.20 11.57 -2.31
C ILE A 38 6.14 10.83 -1.48
N ASP A 39 6.45 9.69 -0.87
CA ASP A 39 5.43 8.84 -0.24
C ASP A 39 4.83 9.47 1.02
N GLY A 40 5.58 10.34 1.72
CA GLY A 40 5.03 11.21 2.77
C GLY A 40 3.94 12.18 2.28
N LEU A 41 4.08 12.73 1.07
CA LEU A 41 3.05 13.56 0.42
C LEU A 41 1.84 12.70 0.03
N LEU A 42 2.08 11.50 -0.50
CA LEU A 42 1.00 10.56 -0.81
C LEU A 42 0.21 10.19 0.44
N LEU A 43 0.89 9.93 1.57
CA LEU A 43 0.24 9.67 2.85
C LEU A 43 -0.63 10.86 3.29
N LEU A 44 -0.13 12.09 3.13
CA LEU A 44 -0.91 13.29 3.47
C LEU A 44 -2.20 13.36 2.64
N LEU A 45 -2.11 13.16 1.32
CA LEU A 45 -3.26 13.18 0.42
C LEU A 45 -4.25 12.05 0.73
N PHE A 46 -3.78 10.84 1.02
CA PHE A 46 -4.62 9.73 1.50
C PHE A 46 -5.36 10.11 2.79
N VAL A 47 -4.66 10.62 3.80
CA VAL A 47 -5.27 11.02 5.08
C VAL A 47 -6.29 12.13 4.89
N GLU A 48 -5.98 13.18 4.13
CA GLU A 48 -6.93 14.27 3.87
C GLU A 48 -8.14 13.80 3.04
N GLY A 49 -7.93 12.87 2.09
CA GLY A 49 -9.00 12.25 1.30
C GLY A 49 -9.95 11.44 2.19
N TRP A 50 -9.41 10.63 3.09
CA TRP A 50 -10.18 9.90 4.09
C TRP A 50 -10.96 10.83 5.04
N ILE A 51 -10.31 11.88 5.58
CA ILE A 51 -10.98 12.89 6.42
C ILE A 51 -12.12 13.57 5.65
N ALA A 52 -11.91 13.89 4.37
CA ALA A 52 -12.95 14.49 3.54
C ALA A 52 -14.13 13.52 3.36
N LEU A 53 -13.89 12.23 3.14
CA LEU A 53 -14.96 11.22 3.05
C LEU A 53 -15.74 11.07 4.36
N ARG A 54 -15.06 11.08 5.52
CA ARG A 54 -15.72 11.03 6.85
C ARG A 54 -16.63 12.23 7.09
N HIS A 55 -16.29 13.38 6.52
CA HIS A 55 -17.12 14.58 6.57
C HIS A 55 -18.09 14.71 5.38
N ASN A 56 -18.33 13.65 4.61
CA ASN A 56 -19.19 13.63 3.42
C ASN A 56 -18.80 14.66 2.33
N LYS A 57 -17.54 15.11 2.30
CA LYS A 57 -16.98 16.05 1.31
C LYS A 57 -16.40 15.29 0.11
N GLU A 58 -17.26 14.55 -0.59
CA GLU A 58 -16.86 13.64 -1.68
C GLU A 58 -16.05 14.31 -2.80
N ARG A 59 -16.42 15.53 -3.21
CA ARG A 59 -15.66 16.29 -4.22
C ARG A 59 -14.22 16.49 -3.80
N ARG A 60 -13.99 16.95 -2.56
CA ARG A 60 -12.64 17.18 -2.03
C ARG A 60 -11.86 15.88 -1.92
N ALA A 61 -12.52 14.81 -1.45
CA ALA A 61 -11.89 13.48 -1.40
C ALA A 61 -11.46 13.01 -2.79
N GLY A 62 -12.33 13.14 -3.79
CA GLY A 62 -12.03 12.78 -5.17
C GLY A 62 -10.87 13.59 -5.74
N LEU A 63 -10.86 14.92 -5.57
CA LEU A 63 -9.76 15.77 -6.02
C LEU A 63 -8.40 15.35 -5.41
N LEU A 64 -8.38 15.04 -4.11
CA LEU A 64 -7.16 14.61 -3.41
C LEU A 64 -6.69 13.23 -3.89
N LEU A 65 -7.62 12.27 -4.04
CA LEU A 65 -7.32 10.94 -4.56
C LEU A 65 -6.89 10.97 -6.02
N GLY A 66 -7.48 11.82 -6.85
CA GLY A 66 -7.11 11.95 -8.26
C GLY A 66 -5.75 12.61 -8.45
N ALA A 67 -5.42 13.63 -7.65
CA ALA A 67 -4.05 14.16 -7.60
C ALA A 67 -3.03 13.10 -7.18
N LEU A 68 -3.39 12.28 -6.19
CA LEU A 68 -2.58 11.17 -5.75
C LEU A 68 -2.42 10.07 -6.82
N THR A 69 -3.49 9.76 -7.58
CA THR A 69 -3.43 8.84 -8.74
C THR A 69 -2.60 9.39 -9.91
N ALA A 70 -2.61 10.70 -10.13
CA ALA A 70 -1.76 11.35 -11.14
C ALA A 70 -0.27 11.28 -10.77
N LEU A 71 0.06 11.36 -9.46
CA LEU A 71 1.44 11.25 -8.98
C LEU A 71 1.96 9.81 -9.01
N LYS A 72 1.13 8.83 -8.64
CA LYS A 72 1.41 7.39 -8.78
C LYS A 72 0.14 6.67 -9.17
N LEU A 73 0.21 5.74 -10.11
CA LEU A 73 -0.98 5.12 -10.70
C LEU A 73 -1.73 4.14 -9.78
N PHE A 74 -1.04 3.38 -8.93
CA PHE A 74 -1.63 2.30 -8.12
C PHE A 74 -2.88 2.67 -7.27
N PRO A 75 -3.03 3.90 -6.74
CA PRO A 75 -4.22 4.30 -6.00
C PRO A 75 -5.49 4.37 -6.83
N VAL A 76 -5.42 4.25 -8.16
CA VAL A 76 -6.62 4.06 -9.01
C VAL A 76 -7.49 2.91 -8.52
N LEU A 77 -6.89 1.89 -7.89
CA LEU A 77 -7.58 0.76 -7.29
C LEU A 77 -8.52 1.17 -6.14
N MET A 78 -8.40 2.38 -5.57
CA MET A 78 -9.36 2.93 -4.60
C MET A 78 -10.76 3.11 -5.16
N VAL A 79 -10.95 3.09 -6.48
CA VAL A 79 -12.29 3.04 -7.08
C VAL A 79 -13.11 1.85 -6.52
N ILE A 80 -12.48 0.69 -6.27
CA ILE A 80 -13.16 -0.50 -5.77
C ILE A 80 -13.78 -0.29 -4.37
N PRO A 81 -13.02 0.09 -3.32
CA PRO A 81 -13.62 0.37 -2.02
C PRO A 81 -14.58 1.56 -2.06
N LEU A 82 -14.34 2.59 -2.89
CA LEU A 82 -15.27 3.72 -3.02
C LEU A 82 -16.62 3.32 -3.63
N LEU A 83 -16.64 2.39 -4.60
CA LEU A 83 -17.87 1.84 -5.15
C LEU A 83 -18.68 1.13 -4.06
N ARG A 84 -18.01 0.35 -3.21
CA ARG A 84 -18.64 -0.35 -2.08
C ARG A 84 -19.14 0.59 -0.99
N MET A 85 -18.48 1.73 -0.82
CA MET A 85 -18.91 2.80 0.07
C MET A 85 -19.99 3.70 -0.57
N HIS A 86 -20.43 3.41 -1.79
CA HIS A 86 -21.38 4.19 -2.58
C HIS A 86 -20.97 5.67 -2.78
N LYS A 87 -19.67 5.96 -2.88
CA LYS A 87 -19.11 7.31 -3.02
C LYS A 87 -18.88 7.69 -4.49
N SER A 88 -19.94 7.65 -5.30
CA SER A 88 -19.87 7.85 -6.75
C SER A 88 -19.32 9.23 -7.15
N ARG A 89 -19.64 10.29 -6.39
CA ARG A 89 -19.11 11.63 -6.69
C ARG A 89 -17.61 11.68 -6.42
N ALA A 90 -17.12 11.04 -5.37
CA ALA A 90 -15.68 10.95 -5.10
C ALA A 90 -14.94 10.24 -6.25
N ILE A 91 -15.50 9.15 -6.79
CA ILE A 91 -14.94 8.43 -7.94
C ILE A 91 -14.88 9.34 -9.18
N ALA A 92 -15.97 10.03 -9.50
CA ALA A 92 -16.02 10.92 -10.66
C ALA A 92 -14.95 12.03 -10.56
N TRP A 93 -14.83 12.69 -9.41
CA TRP A 93 -13.81 13.72 -9.18
C TRP A 93 -12.39 13.17 -9.15
N MET A 94 -12.18 11.94 -8.65
CA MET A 94 -10.90 11.25 -8.69
C MET A 94 -10.44 10.98 -10.12
N ILE A 95 -11.30 10.38 -10.95
CA ILE A 95 -10.98 10.09 -12.36
C ILE A 95 -10.75 11.41 -13.12
N ALA A 96 -11.66 12.38 -12.98
CA ALA A 96 -11.56 13.65 -13.70
C ALA A 96 -10.29 14.43 -13.36
N SER A 97 -9.94 14.55 -12.07
CA SER A 97 -8.72 15.26 -11.66
C SER A 97 -7.44 14.50 -12.00
N ALA A 98 -7.43 13.17 -11.92
CA ALA A 98 -6.30 12.36 -12.36
C ALA A 98 -6.01 12.55 -13.86
N ILE A 99 -7.05 12.55 -14.70
CA ILE A 99 -6.94 12.82 -16.14
C ILE A 99 -6.47 14.26 -16.37
N ALA A 100 -7.10 15.25 -15.74
CA ALA A 100 -6.75 16.66 -15.92
C ALA A 100 -5.29 16.95 -15.56
N LEU A 101 -4.81 16.44 -14.43
CA LEU A 101 -3.43 16.61 -13.99
C LEU A 101 -2.43 15.86 -14.89
N SER A 102 -2.77 14.65 -15.33
CA SER A 102 -1.96 13.90 -16.30
C SER A 102 -1.84 14.61 -17.64
N LEU A 103 -2.94 15.18 -18.14
CA LEU A 103 -2.95 15.97 -19.37
C LEU A 103 -2.16 17.27 -19.22
N ALA A 104 -2.31 17.97 -18.09
CA ALA A 104 -1.53 19.17 -17.80
C ALA A 104 -0.02 18.85 -17.74
N GLY A 105 0.36 17.77 -17.06
CA GLY A 105 1.74 17.28 -17.04
C GLY A 105 2.26 16.97 -18.44
N SER A 106 1.47 16.25 -19.25
CA SER A 106 1.79 15.94 -20.65
C SER A 106 1.95 17.18 -21.53
N ALA A 107 1.12 18.20 -21.32
CA ALA A 107 1.23 19.48 -22.03
C ALA A 107 2.49 20.25 -21.66
N ILE A 108 2.93 20.18 -20.40
CA ILE A 108 4.16 20.83 -19.91
C ILE A 108 5.42 20.11 -20.43
N VAL A 109 5.46 18.78 -20.35
CA VAL A 109 6.66 18.00 -20.76
C VAL A 109 6.71 17.68 -22.25
N GLY A 110 5.58 17.81 -22.95
CA GLY A 110 5.42 17.51 -24.37
C GLY A 110 4.96 16.06 -24.65
N LEU A 111 4.14 15.91 -25.69
CA LEU A 111 3.55 14.62 -26.09
C LEU A 111 4.59 13.54 -26.41
N HIS A 112 5.73 13.93 -26.99
CA HIS A 112 6.80 12.98 -27.31
C HIS A 112 7.42 12.38 -26.03
N ALA A 113 7.72 13.21 -25.03
CA ALA A 113 8.23 12.74 -23.74
C ALA A 113 7.22 11.82 -23.04
N THR A 114 5.94 12.22 -23.04
CA THR A 114 4.85 11.40 -22.49
C THR A 114 4.72 10.06 -23.20
N HIS A 115 4.75 10.04 -24.53
CA HIS A 115 4.70 8.81 -25.32
C HIS A 115 5.89 7.89 -24.99
N THR A 116 7.11 8.44 -25.00
CA THR A 116 8.33 7.69 -24.65
C THR A 116 8.25 7.13 -23.23
N PHE A 117 7.76 7.91 -22.27
CA PHE A 117 7.56 7.44 -20.90
C PHE A 117 6.54 6.30 -20.81
N LEU A 118 5.40 6.40 -21.50
CA LEU A 118 4.31 5.42 -21.41
C LEU A 118 4.60 4.11 -22.16
N PHE A 119 5.20 4.21 -23.35
CA PHE A 119 5.33 3.06 -24.25
C PHE A 119 6.73 2.45 -24.28
N THR A 120 7.75 3.18 -23.80
CA THR A 120 9.13 2.70 -23.78
C THR A 120 9.68 2.63 -22.36
N GLY A 121 9.68 3.75 -21.64
CA GLY A 121 10.27 3.87 -20.30
C GLY A 121 9.57 3.00 -19.26
N SER A 122 8.25 3.16 -19.08
CA SER A 122 7.48 2.44 -18.06
C SER A 122 7.45 0.92 -18.29
N PRO A 123 7.26 0.40 -19.53
CA PRO A 123 7.34 -1.04 -19.78
C PRO A 123 8.74 -1.61 -19.57
N ALA A 124 9.79 -0.90 -20.00
CA ALA A 124 11.18 -1.33 -19.77
C ALA A 124 11.51 -1.37 -18.27
N ASN A 125 11.12 -0.32 -17.54
CA ASN A 125 11.29 -0.23 -16.08
C ASN A 125 10.54 -1.38 -15.38
N THR A 126 9.30 -1.67 -15.79
CA THR A 126 8.52 -2.78 -15.25
C THR A 126 9.19 -4.12 -15.52
N ARG A 127 9.62 -4.40 -16.76
CA ARG A 127 10.31 -5.66 -17.11
C ARG A 127 11.58 -5.87 -16.28
N PHE A 128 12.34 -4.81 -16.02
CA PHE A 128 13.58 -4.89 -15.26
C PHE A 128 13.35 -5.09 -13.75
N TRP A 129 12.40 -4.35 -13.17
CA TRP A 129 12.17 -4.34 -11.72
C TRP A 129 11.14 -5.34 -11.22
N ILE A 130 10.27 -5.89 -12.09
CA ILE A 130 9.24 -6.85 -11.67
C ILE A 130 9.83 -8.12 -11.08
N THR A 131 11.06 -8.49 -11.42
CA THR A 131 11.75 -9.67 -10.89
C THR A 131 12.59 -9.36 -9.65
N GLN A 132 12.70 -8.09 -9.25
CA GLN A 132 13.58 -7.69 -8.15
C GLN A 132 13.07 -8.27 -6.80
N PRO A 133 13.95 -8.85 -5.96
CA PRO A 133 13.56 -9.53 -4.72
C PRO A 133 12.79 -8.68 -3.70
N GLY A 134 13.12 -7.41 -3.58
CA GLY A 134 12.46 -6.41 -2.73
C GLY A 134 11.21 -5.76 -3.32
N ASN A 135 10.79 -6.13 -4.54
CA ASN A 135 9.47 -5.76 -5.02
C ASN A 135 8.40 -6.50 -4.20
N LEU A 136 7.56 -5.74 -3.50
CA LEU A 136 6.53 -6.23 -2.59
C LEU A 136 5.25 -6.67 -3.29
N SER A 137 5.17 -6.48 -4.61
CA SER A 137 4.01 -6.88 -5.41
C SER A 137 3.78 -8.39 -5.38
N LEU A 138 2.54 -8.83 -5.17
CA LEU A 138 2.19 -10.25 -5.39
C LEU A 138 2.34 -10.65 -6.86
N LEU A 139 2.17 -9.69 -7.78
CA LEU A 139 2.30 -9.92 -9.21
C LEU A 139 3.75 -10.22 -9.62
N SER A 140 4.73 -9.80 -8.80
CA SER A 140 6.15 -10.05 -9.03
C SER A 140 6.55 -11.51 -8.81
N LEU A 141 5.82 -12.25 -7.95
CA LEU A 141 6.24 -13.56 -7.49
C LEU A 141 6.42 -14.56 -8.63
N PRO A 142 5.48 -14.73 -9.58
CA PRO A 142 5.68 -15.68 -10.67
C PRO A 142 6.87 -15.29 -11.55
N PHE A 143 7.06 -14.00 -11.84
CA PHE A 143 8.18 -13.54 -12.66
C PHE A 143 9.52 -13.81 -11.98
N ARG A 144 9.64 -13.54 -10.69
CA ARG A 144 10.87 -13.77 -9.92
C ARG A 144 11.40 -15.20 -10.08
N TRP A 145 10.52 -16.19 -10.05
CA TRP A 145 10.90 -17.61 -10.06
C TRP A 145 10.91 -18.26 -11.43
N LEU A 146 10.19 -17.70 -12.40
CA LEU A 146 9.97 -18.33 -13.70
C LEU A 146 10.56 -17.53 -14.86
N THR A 147 11.26 -16.42 -14.62
CA THR A 147 11.97 -15.69 -15.67
C THR A 147 13.44 -15.48 -15.33
N LYS A 148 14.31 -15.64 -16.33
CA LYS A 148 15.71 -15.21 -16.21
C LYS A 148 15.77 -13.70 -16.11
N SER A 149 16.52 -13.21 -15.13
CA SER A 149 16.71 -11.80 -14.86
C SER A 149 18.09 -11.52 -14.30
N TYR A 150 18.40 -10.23 -14.14
CA TYR A 150 19.61 -9.79 -13.46
C TYR A 150 19.69 -10.27 -11.99
N TRP A 151 18.53 -10.45 -11.34
CA TRP A 151 18.44 -10.77 -9.91
C TRP A 151 18.40 -12.27 -9.62
N MET A 152 17.83 -13.05 -10.55
CA MET A 152 17.61 -14.48 -10.39
C MET A 152 17.71 -15.17 -11.74
N SER A 153 18.45 -16.27 -11.77
CA SER A 153 18.59 -17.15 -12.92
C SER A 153 18.05 -18.53 -12.58
N PRO A 154 16.72 -18.76 -12.68
CA PRO A 154 16.13 -20.06 -12.39
C PRO A 154 16.61 -21.12 -13.38
N ALA A 155 16.58 -22.39 -12.96
CA ALA A 155 16.92 -23.51 -13.82
C ALA A 155 15.99 -23.61 -15.06
N ILE A 156 14.72 -23.22 -14.90
CA ILE A 156 13.71 -23.20 -15.96
C ILE A 156 13.21 -21.77 -16.15
N SER A 157 13.22 -21.30 -17.40
CA SER A 157 12.66 -19.99 -17.77
C SER A 157 11.35 -20.20 -18.53
N ALA A 158 10.22 -19.88 -17.89
CA ALA A 158 8.87 -20.02 -18.41
C ALA A 158 8.08 -18.70 -18.27
N PRO A 159 8.43 -17.64 -19.03
CA PRO A 159 7.80 -16.31 -18.91
C PRO A 159 6.30 -16.30 -19.20
N THR A 160 5.83 -17.15 -20.11
CA THR A 160 4.38 -17.28 -20.40
C THR A 160 3.63 -17.82 -19.18
N VAL A 161 4.17 -18.83 -18.49
CA VAL A 161 3.58 -19.37 -17.26
C VAL A 161 3.58 -18.32 -16.16
N ALA A 162 4.68 -17.56 -16.03
CA ALA A 162 4.76 -16.44 -15.10
C ALA A 162 3.64 -15.42 -15.33
N PHE A 163 3.41 -15.04 -16.58
CA PHE A 163 2.37 -14.08 -16.95
C PHE A 163 0.96 -14.59 -16.64
N VAL A 164 0.66 -15.86 -16.95
CA VAL A 164 -0.63 -16.49 -16.63
C VAL A 164 -0.85 -16.49 -15.12
N LEU A 165 0.13 -16.95 -14.33
CA LEU A 165 0.02 -16.97 -12.87
C LEU A 165 -0.11 -15.56 -12.28
N ALA A 166 0.65 -14.58 -12.76
CA ALA A 166 0.55 -13.20 -12.29
C ALA A 166 -0.83 -12.59 -12.59
N THR A 167 -1.39 -12.91 -13.76
CA THR A 167 -2.76 -12.50 -14.13
C THR A 167 -3.80 -13.15 -13.21
N MET A 168 -3.67 -14.44 -12.92
CA MET A 168 -4.55 -15.13 -11.97
C MET A 168 -4.47 -14.53 -10.56
N ILE A 169 -3.26 -14.21 -10.08
CA ILE A 169 -3.06 -13.52 -8.79
C ILE A 169 -3.68 -12.13 -8.81
N ALA A 170 -3.53 -11.37 -9.90
CA ALA A 170 -4.14 -10.05 -10.05
C ALA A 170 -5.66 -10.14 -9.96
N LEU A 171 -6.29 -11.06 -10.69
CA LEU A 171 -7.73 -11.26 -10.68
C LEU A 171 -8.23 -11.71 -9.30
N ALA A 172 -7.56 -12.67 -8.67
CA ALA A 172 -7.88 -13.13 -7.32
C ALA A 172 -7.74 -12.01 -6.29
N GLY A 173 -6.70 -11.19 -6.42
CA GLY A 173 -6.46 -10.04 -5.57
C GLY A 173 -7.47 -8.91 -5.76
N LEU A 174 -7.87 -8.60 -6.98
CA LEU A 174 -8.95 -7.65 -7.28
C LEU A 174 -10.29 -8.14 -6.71
N PHE A 175 -10.58 -9.43 -6.88
CA PHE A 175 -11.74 -10.06 -6.25
C PHE A 175 -11.67 -9.94 -4.72
N ALA A 176 -10.54 -10.27 -4.11
CA ALA A 176 -10.35 -10.15 -2.67
C ALA A 176 -10.49 -8.69 -2.18
N LEU A 177 -9.89 -7.72 -2.86
CA LEU A 177 -10.08 -6.30 -2.55
C LEU A 177 -11.58 -5.92 -2.60
N SER A 178 -12.30 -6.38 -3.63
CA SER A 178 -13.75 -6.15 -3.77
C SER A 178 -14.60 -6.80 -2.67
N LYS A 179 -14.07 -7.83 -2.00
CA LYS A 179 -14.77 -8.57 -0.94
C LYS A 179 -14.22 -8.30 0.47
N THR A 180 -13.17 -7.51 0.60
CA THR A 180 -12.50 -7.24 1.88
C THR A 180 -13.51 -6.68 2.89
N PRO A 181 -13.82 -7.37 3.99
CA PRO A 181 -14.92 -6.98 4.86
C PRO A 181 -14.53 -5.89 5.86
N ALA A 182 -13.24 -5.68 6.09
CA ALA A 182 -12.69 -4.76 7.08
C ALA A 182 -13.16 -5.07 8.52
N PHE A 183 -13.20 -6.35 8.91
CA PHE A 183 -13.79 -6.76 10.19
C PHE A 183 -13.08 -6.15 11.40
N LEU A 184 -11.75 -6.02 11.35
CA LEU A 184 -10.99 -5.54 12.49
C LEU A 184 -10.93 -4.01 12.52
N SER A 185 -10.60 -3.36 11.41
CA SER A 185 -10.55 -1.89 11.33
C SER A 185 -11.92 -1.22 11.31
N ASN A 186 -12.96 -1.92 10.85
CA ASN A 186 -14.25 -1.34 10.45
C ASN A 186 -14.09 -0.11 9.55
N ASP A 187 -13.06 -0.10 8.71
CA ASP A 187 -12.73 1.00 7.81
C ASP A 187 -12.27 0.45 6.46
N LEU A 188 -13.21 0.36 5.50
CA LEU A 188 -12.95 -0.15 4.16
C LEU A 188 -11.90 0.64 3.40
N TYR A 189 -11.75 1.95 3.69
CA TYR A 189 -10.79 2.81 3.02
C TYR A 189 -9.36 2.39 3.39
N TRP A 190 -9.08 2.27 4.69
CA TRP A 190 -7.74 1.87 5.15
C TRP A 190 -7.48 0.39 4.93
N ALA A 191 -8.47 -0.49 5.09
CA ALA A 191 -8.35 -1.93 4.83
C ALA A 191 -7.99 -2.25 3.36
N ALA A 192 -8.30 -1.33 2.43
CA ALA A 192 -7.92 -1.47 1.03
C ALA A 192 -6.43 -1.15 0.77
N VAL A 193 -5.78 -0.30 1.57
CA VAL A 193 -4.43 0.22 1.28
C VAL A 193 -3.38 -0.88 1.08
N PRO A 194 -3.30 -1.94 1.92
CA PRO A 194 -2.37 -3.05 1.68
C PRO A 194 -2.57 -3.70 0.31
N TRP A 195 -3.81 -3.85 -0.15
CA TRP A 195 -4.09 -4.40 -1.48
C TRP A 195 -3.60 -3.50 -2.61
N LEU A 196 -3.70 -2.17 -2.47
CA LEU A 196 -3.18 -1.26 -3.48
C LEU A 196 -1.67 -1.47 -3.71
N LEU A 197 -0.93 -1.75 -2.62
CA LEU A 197 0.50 -2.02 -2.66
C LEU A 197 0.80 -3.42 -3.21
N LEU A 198 0.06 -4.44 -2.77
CA LEU A 198 0.25 -5.82 -3.20
C LEU A 198 -0.14 -6.05 -4.66
N LEU A 199 -1.08 -5.28 -5.20
CA LEU A 199 -1.57 -5.39 -6.59
C LEU A 199 -0.92 -4.39 -7.54
N SER A 200 -0.12 -3.44 -7.05
CA SER A 200 0.74 -2.62 -7.90
C SER A 200 1.82 -3.51 -8.54
N PRO A 201 2.09 -3.46 -9.86
CA PRO A 201 3.15 -4.27 -10.48
C PRO A 201 4.55 -4.02 -9.88
N LEU A 202 4.80 -2.77 -9.48
CA LEU A 202 6.01 -2.35 -8.79
C LEU A 202 5.62 -1.72 -7.45
N SER A 203 6.08 -2.31 -6.35
CA SER A 203 5.79 -1.84 -5.01
C SER A 203 7.04 -1.98 -4.14
N TRP A 204 7.42 -0.91 -3.46
CA TRP A 204 8.68 -0.85 -2.71
C TRP A 204 8.41 -0.60 -1.22
N GLU A 205 9.40 -0.89 -0.38
CA GLU A 205 9.30 -0.71 1.07
C GLU A 205 8.93 0.72 1.49
N ILE A 206 9.36 1.73 0.74
CA ILE A 206 9.05 3.13 1.00
C ILE A 206 7.54 3.41 0.93
N TYR A 207 6.77 2.63 0.15
CA TYR A 207 5.32 2.80 0.02
C TYR A 207 4.56 2.36 1.29
N ILE A 208 5.21 1.59 2.16
CA ILE A 208 4.64 1.07 3.39
C ILE A 208 4.28 2.20 4.37
N VAL A 209 4.84 3.40 4.21
CA VAL A 209 4.41 4.59 4.96
C VAL A 209 2.88 4.80 4.88
N LEU A 210 2.25 4.38 3.78
CA LEU A 210 0.80 4.45 3.58
C LEU A 210 -0.01 3.52 4.50
N VAL A 211 0.61 2.47 5.04
CA VAL A 211 -0.04 1.46 5.91
C VAL A 211 -0.02 1.87 7.38
N ILE A 212 0.78 2.88 7.77
CA ILE A 212 0.90 3.35 9.16
C ILE A 212 -0.47 3.66 9.80
N PRO A 213 -1.42 4.37 9.14
CA PRO A 213 -2.75 4.62 9.73
C PRO A 213 -3.54 3.34 10.00
N LEU A 214 -3.49 2.37 9.08
CA LEU A 214 -4.14 1.07 9.28
C LEU A 214 -3.50 0.30 10.44
N ALA A 215 -2.17 0.21 10.47
CA ALA A 215 -1.44 -0.44 11.56
C ALA A 215 -1.81 0.17 12.93
N PHE A 216 -1.93 1.50 13.01
CA PHE A 216 -2.38 2.19 14.21
C PHE A 216 -3.81 1.77 14.63
N ILE A 217 -4.76 1.72 13.68
CA ILE A 217 -6.14 1.26 13.95
C ILE A 217 -6.13 -0.17 14.48
N LEU A 218 -5.39 -1.07 13.81
CA LEU A 218 -5.36 -2.48 14.15
C LEU A 218 -4.71 -2.72 15.53
N LEU A 219 -3.62 -2.04 15.85
CA LEU A 219 -2.96 -2.13 17.15
C LEU A 219 -3.88 -1.65 18.29
N ARG A 220 -4.67 -0.59 18.05
CA ARG A 220 -5.64 -0.09 19.03
C ARG A 220 -6.81 -1.07 19.25
N ARG A 221 -7.25 -1.78 18.20
CA ARG A 221 -8.44 -2.65 18.25
C ARG A 221 -8.16 -4.11 18.56
N SER A 222 -6.94 -4.57 18.34
CA SER A 222 -6.56 -5.97 18.58
C SER A 222 -6.39 -6.33 20.06
N SER A 223 -6.57 -5.38 20.99
CA SER A 223 -6.45 -5.60 22.43
C SER A 223 -7.44 -6.65 22.99
N ALA A 224 -8.54 -6.92 22.29
CA ALA A 224 -9.59 -7.83 22.76
C ALA A 224 -9.25 -9.33 22.63
N LEU A 225 -8.37 -9.73 21.69
CA LEU A 225 -7.99 -11.13 21.47
C LEU A 225 -6.48 -11.30 21.39
N ARG A 226 -5.89 -12.06 22.33
CA ARG A 226 -4.44 -12.29 22.43
C ARG A 226 -3.84 -12.81 21.12
N SER A 227 -4.51 -13.76 20.45
CA SER A 227 -4.01 -14.34 19.19
C SER A 227 -4.04 -13.34 18.03
N THR A 228 -5.14 -12.58 17.86
CA THR A 228 -5.23 -11.52 16.84
C THR A 228 -4.21 -10.41 17.10
N ARG A 229 -3.98 -10.04 18.37
CA ARG A 229 -2.96 -9.06 18.74
C ARG A 229 -1.57 -9.50 18.33
N VAL A 230 -1.20 -10.75 18.55
CA VAL A 230 0.10 -11.28 18.12
C VAL A 230 0.24 -11.18 16.60
N VAL A 231 -0.76 -11.59 15.83
CA VAL A 231 -0.72 -11.50 14.36
C VAL A 231 -0.61 -10.05 13.89
N VAL A 232 -1.36 -9.12 14.47
CA VAL A 232 -1.29 -7.69 14.14
C VAL A 232 0.08 -7.11 14.49
N VAL A 233 0.60 -7.40 15.68
CA VAL A 233 1.91 -6.88 16.12
C VAL A 233 3.02 -7.43 15.23
N VAL A 234 3.07 -8.74 15.02
CA VAL A 234 4.06 -9.37 14.15
C VAL A 234 3.93 -8.86 12.72
N GLY A 235 2.73 -8.84 12.15
CA GLY A 235 2.47 -8.32 10.81
C GLY A 235 2.88 -6.86 10.65
N THR A 236 2.60 -6.02 11.66
CA THR A 236 3.02 -4.61 11.69
C THR A 236 4.53 -4.48 11.78
N ILE A 237 5.19 -5.24 12.65
CA ILE A 237 6.66 -5.22 12.78
C ILE A 237 7.29 -5.65 11.45
N LEU A 238 6.88 -6.79 10.87
CA LEU A 238 7.40 -7.28 9.59
C LEU A 238 7.20 -6.27 8.46
N THR A 239 6.05 -5.59 8.44
CA THR A 239 5.73 -4.53 7.47
C THR A 239 6.61 -3.31 7.68
N LEU A 240 6.67 -2.77 8.91
CA LEU A 240 7.32 -1.48 9.21
C LEU A 240 8.84 -1.55 9.40
N MET A 241 9.39 -2.75 9.68
CA MET A 241 10.85 -2.97 9.71
C MET A 241 11.48 -2.71 8.34
N GLY A 242 10.70 -2.82 7.25
CA GLY A 242 11.16 -2.52 5.90
C GLY A 242 12.46 -3.24 5.55
N ARG A 243 13.46 -2.47 5.09
CA ARG A 243 14.76 -2.93 4.59
C ARG A 243 15.87 -3.13 5.63
N VAL A 244 15.61 -3.11 6.93
CA VAL A 244 16.70 -3.32 7.93
C VAL A 244 17.49 -4.63 7.67
N VAL A 245 16.83 -5.66 7.11
CA VAL A 245 17.50 -6.91 6.69
C VAL A 245 18.14 -6.80 5.29
N ALA A 246 17.58 -5.99 4.39
CA ALA A 246 18.00 -5.88 2.99
C ALA A 246 19.18 -4.92 2.78
N ASP A 247 19.28 -3.81 3.52
CA ASP A 247 20.41 -2.87 3.36
C ASP A 247 21.73 -3.51 3.82
N ALA A 248 21.70 -4.36 4.85
CA ALA A 248 22.82 -5.21 5.24
C ALA A 248 23.24 -6.19 4.13
N MET A 249 22.31 -6.58 3.26
CA MET A 249 22.52 -7.54 2.17
C MET A 249 22.91 -6.88 0.84
N ILE A 250 22.47 -5.65 0.58
CA ILE A 250 22.89 -4.86 -0.60
C ILE A 250 24.37 -4.51 -0.49
N HIS A 251 24.87 -4.20 0.72
CA HIS A 251 26.30 -3.98 0.96
C HIS A 251 27.15 -5.24 0.76
N ALA A 252 26.55 -6.44 0.77
CA ALA A 252 27.24 -7.71 0.53
C ALA A 252 27.33 -8.12 -0.95
N GLY A 253 26.80 -7.31 -1.88
CA GLY A 253 26.73 -7.62 -3.30
C GLY A 253 25.53 -8.51 -3.63
N VAL A 254 24.70 -8.07 -4.57
CA VAL A 254 23.43 -8.73 -4.93
C VAL A 254 23.65 -10.09 -5.60
N SER A 255 24.82 -10.32 -6.20
CA SER A 255 25.24 -11.58 -6.79
C SER A 255 25.80 -12.54 -5.73
N GLY A 256 24.95 -13.38 -5.13
CA GLY A 256 25.39 -14.44 -4.22
C GLY A 256 24.45 -14.76 -3.06
N LEU A 257 23.34 -14.03 -2.90
CA LEU A 257 22.39 -14.33 -1.83
C LEU A 257 21.67 -15.64 -2.09
N SER A 258 21.68 -16.53 -1.09
CA SER A 258 20.99 -17.81 -1.14
C SER A 258 19.47 -17.63 -1.33
N ILE A 259 18.82 -18.60 -1.97
CA ILE A 259 17.36 -18.59 -2.16
C ILE A 259 16.59 -18.33 -0.85
N PRO A 260 16.93 -18.96 0.29
CA PRO A 260 16.27 -18.68 1.56
C PRO A 260 16.36 -17.22 1.98
N VAL A 261 17.50 -16.56 1.74
CA VAL A 261 17.69 -15.14 2.07
C VAL A 261 16.80 -14.25 1.19
N GLN A 262 16.68 -14.56 -0.10
CA GLN A 262 15.81 -13.80 -1.00
C GLN A 262 14.33 -13.96 -0.66
N VAL A 263 13.90 -15.19 -0.34
CA VAL A 263 12.51 -15.50 0.06
C VAL A 263 12.20 -14.88 1.42
N LEU A 264 13.03 -15.15 2.43
CA LEU A 264 12.74 -14.83 3.82
C LEU A 264 13.20 -13.44 4.25
N GLY A 265 14.12 -12.79 3.53
CA GLY A 265 14.60 -11.46 3.87
C GLY A 265 13.80 -10.36 3.16
N TYR A 266 13.88 -10.33 1.83
CA TYR A 266 13.29 -9.25 1.03
C TYR A 266 11.76 -9.27 1.00
N SER A 267 11.13 -10.43 1.20
CA SER A 267 9.67 -10.55 1.16
C SER A 267 9.00 -10.40 2.54
N LEU A 268 9.75 -10.15 3.63
CA LEU A 268 9.15 -9.94 4.96
C LEU A 268 8.06 -8.87 4.98
N PRO A 269 8.26 -7.69 4.35
CA PRO A 269 7.22 -6.67 4.40
C PRO A 269 5.97 -7.11 3.63
N MET A 270 6.13 -7.85 2.53
CA MET A 270 5.01 -8.44 1.79
C MET A 270 4.24 -9.46 2.64
N TYR A 271 4.94 -10.32 3.39
CA TYR A 271 4.28 -11.24 4.33
C TYR A 271 3.56 -10.49 5.45
N GLY A 272 4.15 -9.42 5.97
CA GLY A 272 3.50 -8.54 6.93
C GLY A 272 2.21 -7.92 6.40
N LEU A 273 2.22 -7.43 5.15
CA LEU A 273 1.02 -6.91 4.47
C LEU A 273 -0.05 -8.00 4.32
N LEU A 274 0.33 -9.22 3.94
CA LEU A 274 -0.59 -10.36 3.85
C LEU A 274 -1.20 -10.72 5.20
N MET A 275 -0.43 -10.66 6.29
CA MET A 275 -0.94 -10.86 7.66
C MET A 275 -1.95 -9.78 8.05
N ILE A 276 -1.67 -8.51 7.72
CA ILE A 276 -2.58 -7.38 7.95
C ILE A 276 -3.88 -7.57 7.16
N VAL A 277 -3.79 -7.94 5.88
CA VAL A 277 -4.95 -8.27 5.05
C VAL A 277 -5.75 -9.42 5.66
N PHE A 278 -5.09 -10.48 6.09
CA PHE A 278 -5.74 -11.63 6.73
C PHE A 278 -6.53 -11.21 7.99
N CYS A 279 -5.97 -10.31 8.80
CA CYS A 279 -6.68 -9.76 9.96
C CYS A 279 -7.97 -9.02 9.59
N GLU A 280 -8.03 -8.33 8.45
CA GLU A 280 -9.25 -7.65 8.00
C GLU A 280 -10.31 -8.61 7.47
N TRP A 281 -9.92 -9.83 7.10
CA TRP A 281 -10.80 -10.90 6.61
C TRP A 281 -11.29 -11.84 7.70
N ARG A 282 -10.52 -11.96 8.78
CA ARG A 282 -10.89 -12.81 9.92
C ARG A 282 -12.03 -12.15 10.69
N ARG A 283 -13.20 -12.79 10.72
CA ARG A 283 -14.26 -12.41 11.65
C ARG A 283 -13.72 -12.51 13.07
N VAL A 284 -13.80 -11.42 13.79
CA VAL A 284 -13.60 -11.37 15.23
C VAL A 284 -14.98 -11.15 15.81
N ASP A 285 -15.49 -12.10 16.58
CA ASP A 285 -16.75 -11.89 17.28
C ASP A 285 -16.60 -10.65 18.15
N PRO A 286 -17.55 -9.68 18.09
CA PRO A 286 -17.46 -8.47 18.87
C PRO A 286 -17.47 -8.83 20.36
N ILE A 287 -16.32 -8.65 21.02
CA ILE A 287 -16.22 -8.82 22.47
C ILE A 287 -16.76 -7.55 23.11
N GLY A 288 -18.04 -7.58 23.44
CA GLY A 288 -18.71 -6.55 24.24
C GLY A 288 -19.64 -5.63 23.43
N PRO A 289 -20.53 -4.90 24.13
CA PRO A 289 -21.46 -3.99 23.49
C PRO A 289 -20.70 -2.90 22.72
N PRO A 290 -21.23 -2.44 21.57
CA PRO A 290 -20.60 -1.39 20.78
C PRO A 290 -20.34 -0.17 21.67
N THR A 291 -19.07 0.23 21.78
CA THR A 291 -18.71 1.46 22.48
C THR A 291 -19.49 2.62 21.86
N ARG A 292 -20.23 3.37 22.69
CA ARG A 292 -21.14 4.47 22.31
C ARG A 292 -20.52 5.52 21.37
N GLU A 293 -19.19 5.61 21.29
CA GLU A 293 -18.46 6.52 20.40
C GLU A 293 -18.71 6.29 18.89
N LEU A 294 -19.25 5.15 18.46
CA LEU A 294 -19.41 4.84 17.03
C LEU A 294 -20.86 4.86 16.51
N ALA A 295 -21.86 5.06 17.37
CA ALA A 295 -23.25 5.23 16.93
C ALA A 295 -23.48 6.58 16.21
N ALA A 296 -22.58 7.55 16.37
CA ALA A 296 -22.70 8.89 15.79
C ALA A 296 -22.23 9.00 14.33
N VAL A 297 -21.82 7.90 13.67
CA VAL A 297 -21.27 7.91 12.30
C VAL A 297 -22.01 6.92 11.36
N ARG A 298 -23.28 6.61 11.66
CA ARG A 298 -24.18 6.00 10.68
C ARG A 298 -25.10 7.06 10.11
#